data_AF-A0A7S1B1A7-F1
#
_entry.id   AF-A0A7S1B1A7-F1
#
_cell.length_a   1.000
_cell.length_b   1.000
_cell.length_c   1.000
_cell.angle_alpha   90.00
_cell.angle_beta   90.00
_cell.angle_gamma   90.00
#
_symmetry.space_group_name_H-M   'P 1'
#
loop_
_entity.id
_entity.type
_entity.pdbx_description
1 polymer ?
#
loop_
_entity_poly.entity_id
_entity_poly.type
_entity_poly.pdbx_seq_one_letter_code
_entity_poly.pdbx_strand_id
1 'polypeptide(L)'
;IEELRQSLTLAELSLNEHFSRLVPPSTVESHHGRPADNNQQQVLRLNIGGDVDFDVRRSHLTRRESYLATMFSGDYDDDLPKDRDGRIFFDFDSSHFRSIVDYLALDVPPSSWTSPTQRPGFYLLARYLGFHCHEPATWRIPAHG
;
A
#
# COMPACT_ATOMS: atom_id res chain seq x y z
N ILE A 1 14.79 -4.32 19.64
CA ILE A 1 14.70 -5.22 18.47
C ILE A 1 13.45 -6.10 18.56
N GLU A 2 13.18 -6.72 19.72
CA GLU A 2 11.99 -7.57 19.91
C GLU A 2 10.65 -6.79 19.87
N GLU A 3 10.57 -5.62 20.51
CA GLU A 3 9.36 -4.79 20.47
C GLU A 3 8.97 -4.35 19.05
N LEU A 4 9.95 -3.97 18.22
CA LEU A 4 9.74 -3.60 16.82
C LEU A 4 9.24 -4.79 15.98
N ARG A 5 9.66 -6.02 16.32
CA ARG A 5 9.17 -7.24 15.67
C ARG A 5 7.73 -7.52 16.08
N GLN A 6 7.42 -7.39 17.36
CA GLN A 6 6.06 -7.59 17.88
C GLN A 6 5.07 -6.56 17.32
N SER A 7 5.47 -5.28 17.23
CA SER A 7 4.64 -4.23 16.61
C SER A 7 4.41 -4.47 15.12
N LEU A 8 5.44 -4.96 14.40
CA LEU A 8 5.32 -5.33 12.99
C LEU A 8 4.34 -6.50 12.81
N THR A 9 4.44 -7.55 13.63
CA THR A 9 3.53 -8.70 13.56
C THR A 9 2.09 -8.32 13.90
N LEU A 10 1.85 -7.43 14.86
CA LEU A 10 0.50 -6.93 15.17
C LEU A 10 -0.09 -6.10 14.04
N ALA A 11 0.73 -5.26 13.40
CA ALA A 11 0.31 -4.54 12.19
C ALA A 11 -0.01 -5.52 11.05
N GLU A 12 0.84 -6.53 10.82
CA GLU A 12 0.62 -7.59 9.82
C GLU A 12 -0.71 -8.32 10.06
N LEU A 13 -1.04 -8.67 11.31
CA LEU A 13 -2.29 -9.33 11.66
C LEU A 13 -3.51 -8.42 11.48
N SER A 14 -3.46 -7.19 11.99
CA SER A 14 -4.53 -6.21 11.84
C SER A 14 -4.86 -5.95 10.37
N LEU A 15 -3.83 -5.98 9.53
CA LEU A 15 -3.97 -5.67 8.13
C LEU A 15 -4.28 -6.91 7.28
N ASN A 16 -3.87 -8.12 7.68
CA ASN A 16 -4.36 -9.35 7.07
C ASN A 16 -5.84 -9.56 7.39
N GLU A 17 -6.27 -9.20 8.60
CA GLU A 17 -7.68 -9.13 8.97
C GLU A 17 -8.40 -8.07 8.14
N HIS A 18 -7.81 -6.88 7.97
CA HIS A 18 -8.34 -5.85 7.07
C HIS A 18 -8.49 -6.40 5.65
N PHE A 19 -7.45 -6.96 5.05
CA PHE A 19 -7.46 -7.56 3.70
C PHE A 19 -8.52 -8.67 3.58
N SER A 20 -8.66 -9.52 4.59
CA SER A 20 -9.69 -10.57 4.62
C SER A 20 -11.11 -10.02 4.75
N ARG A 21 -11.27 -8.79 5.26
CA ARG A 21 -12.54 -8.05 5.23
C ARG A 21 -12.78 -7.34 3.89
N LEU A 22 -11.73 -6.94 3.18
CA LEU A 22 -11.81 -6.31 1.85
C LEU A 22 -12.07 -7.33 0.75
N VAL A 23 -11.51 -8.54 0.89
CA VAL A 23 -11.62 -9.62 -0.09
C VAL A 23 -12.47 -10.73 0.50
N PRO A 24 -13.77 -10.82 0.16
CA PRO A 24 -14.62 -11.88 0.69
C PRO A 24 -14.09 -13.25 0.27
N PRO A 25 -14.12 -14.27 1.15
CA PRO A 25 -13.58 -15.61 0.88
C PRO A 25 -14.35 -16.40 -0.20
N SER A 26 -15.35 -15.79 -0.85
CA SER A 26 -16.27 -16.42 -1.78
C SER A 26 -15.99 -16.14 -3.25
N THR A 27 -15.13 -15.18 -3.59
CA THR A 27 -14.92 -14.77 -5.00
C THR A 27 -13.75 -15.50 -5.64
N VAL A 28 -13.75 -16.83 -5.53
CA VAL A 28 -12.91 -17.72 -6.35
C VAL A 28 -13.75 -18.23 -7.52
N GLU A 29 -14.56 -17.37 -8.14
CA GLU A 29 -15.25 -17.69 -9.38
C GLU A 29 -14.70 -16.82 -10.50
N SER A 30 -14.05 -17.51 -11.43
CA SER A 30 -13.43 -16.99 -12.65
C SER A 30 -14.44 -16.23 -13.51
N HIS A 31 -14.50 -14.90 -13.36
CA HIS A 31 -15.17 -14.06 -14.34
C HIS A 31 -14.24 -13.78 -15.51
N HIS A 32 -14.35 -14.69 -16.49
CA HIS A 32 -13.73 -14.65 -17.80
C HIS A 32 -14.15 -13.38 -18.57
N GLY A 33 -13.19 -12.49 -18.83
CA GLY A 33 -13.21 -11.54 -19.95
C GLY A 33 -13.63 -10.10 -19.61
N ARG A 34 -12.64 -9.18 -19.53
CA ARG A 34 -12.89 -7.75 -19.71
C ARG A 34 -11.74 -7.11 -20.51
N PRO A 35 -12.02 -6.19 -21.46
CA PRO A 35 -11.01 -5.73 -22.40
C PRO A 35 -9.92 -4.93 -21.66
N ALA A 36 -8.67 -5.30 -21.92
CA ALA A 36 -7.51 -4.53 -21.56
C ALA A 36 -7.59 -3.12 -22.17
N ASP A 37 -7.23 -2.11 -21.38
CA ASP A 37 -6.33 -0.98 -21.73
C ASP A 37 -6.78 0.40 -21.21
N ASN A 38 -8.06 0.66 -20.97
CA ASN A 38 -8.49 1.97 -20.43
C ASN A 38 -8.42 2.11 -18.90
N ASN A 39 -8.27 1.00 -18.17
CA ASN A 39 -8.34 1.04 -16.71
C ASN A 39 -7.06 1.60 -16.06
N GLN A 40 -5.90 1.43 -16.72
CA GLN A 40 -4.61 1.84 -16.14
C GLN A 40 -4.46 3.37 -16.03
N GLN A 41 -5.12 4.14 -16.90
CA GLN A 41 -5.13 5.60 -16.83
C GLN A 41 -6.20 6.16 -15.87
N GLN A 42 -7.03 5.31 -15.28
CA GLN A 42 -8.07 5.72 -14.35
C GLN A 42 -7.44 6.39 -13.12
N VAL A 43 -7.98 7.56 -12.75
CA VAL A 43 -7.67 8.21 -11.48
C VAL A 43 -8.62 7.66 -10.42
N LEU A 44 -8.04 7.11 -9.37
CA LEU A 44 -8.73 6.56 -8.21
C LEU A 44 -8.69 7.59 -7.10
N ARG A 45 -9.85 7.80 -6.47
CA ARG A 45 -10.00 8.65 -5.29
C ARG A 45 -9.94 7.79 -4.05
N LEU A 46 -9.01 8.09 -3.16
CA LEU A 46 -8.78 7.30 -1.96
C LEU A 46 -9.09 8.11 -0.69
N ASN A 47 -9.52 7.42 0.36
CA ASN A 47 -9.65 7.93 1.70
C ASN A 47 -8.71 7.11 2.60
N ILE A 48 -7.60 7.71 3.04
CA ILE A 48 -6.53 7.04 3.75
C ILE A 48 -6.51 7.52 5.21
N GLY A 49 -7.00 6.71 6.14
CA GLY A 49 -7.06 7.06 7.56
C GLY A 49 -7.90 8.30 7.86
N GLY A 50 -8.84 8.66 6.96
CA GLY A 50 -9.63 9.89 7.04
C GLY A 50 -9.12 11.04 6.15
N ASP A 51 -7.94 10.92 5.57
CA ASP A 51 -7.40 11.88 4.61
C ASP A 51 -7.95 11.61 3.21
N VAL A 52 -8.66 12.57 2.65
CA VAL A 52 -9.41 12.45 1.38
C VAL A 52 -8.73 13.15 0.20
N ASP A 53 -7.55 13.74 0.41
CA ASP A 53 -6.79 14.47 -0.62
C ASP A 53 -5.85 13.54 -1.43
N PHE A 54 -6.35 12.34 -1.76
CA PHE A 54 -5.61 11.32 -2.52
C PHE A 54 -6.28 11.00 -3.86
N ASP A 55 -5.72 11.59 -4.92
CA ASP A 55 -5.97 11.21 -6.31
C ASP A 55 -4.74 10.48 -6.87
N VAL A 56 -4.88 9.20 -7.17
CA VAL A 56 -3.77 8.35 -7.64
C VAL A 56 -4.15 7.63 -8.92
N ARG A 57 -3.24 7.58 -9.90
CA ARG A 57 -3.44 6.76 -11.10
C ARG A 57 -3.35 5.29 -10.73
N ARG A 58 -4.27 4.50 -11.26
CA ARG A 58 -4.26 3.04 -11.14
C ARG A 58 -2.92 2.44 -11.54
N SER A 59 -2.34 2.91 -12.65
CA SER A 59 -1.01 2.49 -13.13
C SER A 59 0.12 2.68 -12.12
N HIS A 60 -0.01 3.59 -11.15
CA HIS A 60 0.99 3.72 -10.08
C HIS A 60 0.84 2.59 -9.06
N LEU A 61 -0.39 2.30 -8.62
CA LEU A 61 -0.69 1.26 -7.63
C LEU A 61 -0.43 -0.16 -8.16
N THR A 62 -0.57 -0.36 -9.46
CA THR A 62 -0.33 -1.66 -10.15
C THR A 62 1.07 -1.79 -10.74
N ARG A 63 1.94 -0.78 -10.58
CA ARG A 63 3.25 -0.74 -11.25
C ARG A 63 4.17 -1.90 -10.86
N ARG A 64 4.03 -2.42 -9.65
CA ARG A 64 4.87 -3.47 -9.08
C ARG A 64 4.02 -4.52 -8.39
N GLU A 65 4.40 -5.78 -8.53
CA GLU A 65 3.77 -6.90 -7.82
C GLU A 65 3.75 -6.61 -6.32
N SER A 66 2.54 -6.51 -5.77
CA SER A 66 2.26 -6.07 -4.40
C SER A 66 0.79 -6.34 -4.09
N TYR A 67 0.42 -6.23 -2.81
CA TYR A 67 -0.99 -6.26 -2.41
C TYR A 67 -1.80 -5.15 -3.10
N LEU A 68 -1.20 -3.97 -3.33
CA LEU A 68 -1.85 -2.90 -4.09
C LEU A 68 -2.12 -3.33 -5.53
N ALA A 69 -1.14 -3.95 -6.21
CA ALA A 69 -1.35 -4.41 -7.58
C ALA A 69 -2.47 -5.46 -7.70
N THR A 70 -2.59 -6.35 -6.72
CA THR A 70 -3.69 -7.32 -6.65
C THR A 70 -5.03 -6.63 -6.42
N MET A 71 -5.14 -5.75 -5.42
CA MET A 71 -6.39 -5.03 -5.12
C MET A 71 -6.85 -4.16 -6.29
N PHE A 72 -5.91 -3.54 -7.00
CA PHE A 72 -6.18 -2.63 -8.11
C PHE A 72 -6.01 -3.29 -9.49
N SER A 73 -5.96 -4.63 -9.58
CA SER A 73 -5.91 -5.35 -10.87
C SER A 73 -7.16 -5.09 -11.72
N GLY A 74 -8.28 -4.83 -11.06
CA GLY A 74 -9.62 -4.69 -11.66
C GLY A 74 -10.59 -5.77 -11.19
N ASP A 75 -10.09 -6.85 -10.61
CA ASP A 75 -10.91 -7.98 -10.16
C ASP A 75 -11.71 -7.68 -8.89
N TYR A 76 -11.22 -6.74 -8.06
CA TYR A 76 -11.79 -6.43 -6.74
C TYR A 76 -12.43 -5.03 -6.65
N ASP A 77 -12.55 -4.29 -7.76
CA ASP A 77 -13.00 -2.87 -7.74
C ASP A 77 -14.36 -2.64 -7.11
N ASP A 78 -15.26 -3.61 -7.27
CA ASP A 78 -16.61 -3.56 -6.74
C ASP A 78 -16.66 -3.96 -5.25
N ASP A 79 -15.69 -4.77 -4.80
CA ASP A 79 -15.58 -5.28 -3.41
C ASP A 79 -14.78 -4.36 -2.47
N LEU A 80 -13.97 -3.46 -3.02
CA LEU A 80 -13.21 -2.50 -2.21
C LEU A 80 -14.14 -1.57 -1.41
N PRO A 81 -13.90 -1.38 -0.10
CA PRO A 81 -14.74 -0.54 0.74
C PRO A 81 -14.67 0.89 0.27
N LYS A 82 -15.82 1.56 0.31
CA LYS A 82 -15.95 2.95 -0.11
C LYS A 82 -16.52 3.77 1.03
N ASP A 83 -16.04 5.00 1.17
CA ASP A 83 -16.66 5.97 2.05
C ASP A 83 -18.01 6.47 1.47
N ARG A 84 -18.69 7.35 2.20
CA ARG A 84 -19.97 7.93 1.79
C ARG A 84 -19.94 8.70 0.46
N ASP A 85 -18.76 9.14 0.02
CA ASP A 85 -18.54 9.89 -1.21
C ASP A 85 -18.03 8.98 -2.34
N GLY A 86 -17.96 7.66 -2.11
CA GLY A 86 -17.50 6.68 -3.09
C GLY A 86 -15.98 6.57 -3.21
N ARG A 87 -15.19 7.16 -2.29
CA ARG A 87 -13.72 7.03 -2.28
C ARG A 87 -13.32 5.71 -1.66
N ILE A 88 -12.31 5.06 -2.23
CA ILE A 88 -11.82 3.77 -1.72
C ILE A 88 -11.14 3.99 -0.38
N PHE A 89 -11.62 3.32 0.66
CA PHE A 89 -11.20 3.54 2.04
C PHE A 89 -10.08 2.57 2.46
N PHE A 90 -9.04 3.10 3.08
CA PHE A 90 -8.01 2.32 3.76
C PHE A 90 -7.72 2.90 5.14
N ASP A 91 -7.55 2.01 6.12
CA ASP A 91 -7.19 2.38 7.49
C ASP A 91 -5.67 2.41 7.67
N PHE A 92 -5.00 3.25 6.89
CA PHE A 92 -3.55 3.49 6.99
C PHE A 92 -3.27 4.92 7.44
N ASP A 93 -2.06 5.14 7.98
CA ASP A 93 -1.53 6.49 8.14
C ASP A 93 -1.27 7.13 6.77
N SER A 94 -1.89 8.28 6.52
CA SER A 94 -1.85 8.95 5.21
C SER A 94 -0.45 9.40 4.82
N SER A 95 0.40 9.77 5.79
CA SER A 95 1.77 10.24 5.51
C SER A 95 2.68 9.11 5.01
N HIS A 96 2.56 7.92 5.59
CA HIS A 96 3.29 6.73 5.13
C HIS A 96 2.75 6.24 3.78
N PHE A 97 1.43 6.24 3.60
CA PHE A 97 0.83 5.85 2.32
C PHE A 97 1.22 6.79 1.18
N ARG A 98 1.30 8.10 1.43
CA ARG A 98 1.83 9.06 0.45
C ARG A 98 3.23 8.69 -0.02
N SER A 99 4.09 8.32 0.93
CA SER A 99 5.46 7.89 0.63
C SER A 99 5.50 6.61 -0.23
N ILE A 100 4.54 5.69 -0.06
CA ILE A 100 4.38 4.51 -0.93
C ILE A 100 3.98 4.91 -2.34
N VAL A 101 2.99 5.79 -2.48
CA VAL A 101 2.54 6.28 -3.80
C VAL A 101 3.68 7.01 -4.52
N ASP A 102 4.43 7.86 -3.82
CA ASP A 102 5.58 8.57 -4.39
C ASP A 102 6.69 7.58 -4.80
N TYR A 103 6.96 6.56 -3.98
CA TYR A 103 7.89 5.47 -4.31
C TYR A 103 7.49 4.75 -5.61
N LEU A 104 6.20 4.46 -5.80
CA LEU A 104 5.66 3.81 -6.99
C LEU A 104 5.65 4.74 -8.22
N ALA A 105 5.35 6.02 -8.03
CA ALA A 105 5.26 6.97 -9.14
C ALA A 105 6.64 7.36 -9.68
N LEU A 106 7.60 7.63 -8.79
CA LEU A 106 8.92 8.17 -9.13
C LEU A 106 9.99 7.08 -9.31
N ASP A 107 9.73 5.83 -8.88
CA ASP A 107 10.66 4.69 -8.94
C ASP A 107 12.02 4.98 -8.25
N VAL A 108 11.96 5.70 -7.13
CA VAL A 108 13.09 6.22 -6.38
C VAL A 108 12.92 5.88 -4.91
N PRO A 109 14.00 5.51 -4.20
CA PRO A 109 13.90 5.12 -2.81
C PRO A 109 13.45 6.29 -1.92
N PRO A 110 12.72 6.02 -0.83
CA PRO A 110 12.24 7.05 0.10
C PRO A 110 13.34 7.91 0.68
N SER A 111 14.57 7.37 0.78
CA SER A 111 15.74 8.06 1.30
C SER A 111 16.00 9.43 0.67
N SER A 112 15.51 9.65 -0.55
CA SER A 112 15.67 10.89 -1.30
C SER A 112 14.69 12.00 -0.89
N TRP A 113 13.56 11.69 -0.23
CA TRP A 113 12.48 12.66 0.06
C TRP A 113 11.83 12.51 1.44
N THR A 114 12.07 11.40 2.17
CA THR A 114 11.48 11.16 3.49
C THR A 114 12.45 11.48 4.62
N SER A 115 11.91 12.17 5.63
CA SER A 115 12.64 12.47 6.86
C SER A 115 13.05 11.16 7.59
N PRO A 116 14.21 11.11 8.28
CA PRO A 116 14.64 9.92 9.01
C PRO A 116 13.60 9.37 9.99
N THR A 117 12.77 10.24 10.57
CA THR A 117 11.69 9.90 11.50
C THR A 117 10.50 9.20 10.83
N GLN A 118 10.27 9.40 9.53
CA GLN A 118 9.17 8.77 8.77
C GLN A 118 9.59 7.45 8.09
N ARG A 119 10.90 7.19 8.01
CA ARG A 119 11.43 5.99 7.35
C ARG A 119 10.96 4.67 7.99
N PRO A 120 10.92 4.52 9.33
CA PRO A 120 10.47 3.27 9.93
C PRO A 120 9.03 2.91 9.53
N GLY A 121 8.10 3.87 9.60
CA GLY A 121 6.72 3.64 9.21
C GLY A 121 6.56 3.36 7.72
N PHE A 122 7.35 4.03 6.86
CA PHE A 122 7.43 3.67 5.44
C PHE A 122 7.87 2.21 5.25
N TYR A 123 8.98 1.78 5.84
CA TYR A 123 9.52 0.44 5.59
C TYR A 123 8.61 -0.67 6.13
N LEU A 124 7.93 -0.41 7.25
CA LEU A 124 6.91 -1.30 7.78
C LEU A 124 5.74 -1.44 6.80
N LEU A 125 5.19 -0.31 6.32
CA LEU A 125 4.09 -0.32 5.36
C LEU A 125 4.49 -0.92 4.01
N ALA A 126 5.70 -0.61 3.52
CA ALA A 126 6.21 -1.11 2.25
C ALA A 126 6.36 -2.64 2.29
N ARG A 127 7.01 -3.16 3.34
CA ARG A 127 7.12 -4.59 3.57
C ARG A 127 5.75 -5.25 3.70
N TYR A 128 4.84 -4.62 4.44
CA TYR A 128 3.48 -5.10 4.60
C TYR A 128 2.74 -5.23 3.25
N LEU A 129 2.86 -4.22 2.38
CA LEU A 129 2.26 -4.23 1.05
C LEU A 129 2.97 -5.18 0.06
N GLY A 130 3.99 -5.92 0.50
CA GLY A 130 4.74 -6.88 -0.32
C GLY A 130 5.90 -6.25 -1.10
N PHE A 131 6.25 -4.99 -0.82
CA PHE A 131 7.41 -4.36 -1.44
C PHE A 131 8.70 -4.81 -0.73
N HIS A 132 9.59 -5.46 -1.50
CA HIS A 132 10.94 -5.77 -1.05
C HIS A 132 11.87 -4.57 -1.29
N CYS A 133 11.65 -3.47 -0.57
CA CYS A 133 12.59 -2.36 -0.55
C CYS A 133 13.71 -2.66 0.46
N HIS A 134 14.92 -2.94 -0.03
CA HIS A 134 16.10 -3.04 0.84
C HIS A 134 16.43 -1.67 1.43
N GLU A 135 16.54 -1.59 2.77
CA GLU A 135 17.13 -0.44 3.44
C GLU A 135 18.58 -0.25 2.92
N PRO A 136 18.98 0.94 2.47
CA PRO A 136 20.36 1.17 2.08
C PRO A 136 21.27 0.87 3.28
N ALA A 137 22.32 0.05 3.06
CA ALA A 137 23.22 -0.46 4.10
C ALA A 137 23.90 0.64 4.97
N THR A 138 23.80 1.89 4.56
CA THR A 138 24.32 3.08 5.24
C THR A 138 23.56 3.45 6.52
N TRP A 139 22.43 2.80 6.84
CA TRP A 139 21.69 2.98 8.10
C TRP A 139 21.93 1.88 9.15
N ARG A 140 22.87 0.95 8.92
CA ARG A 140 23.44 0.19 10.05
C ARG A 140 24.08 1.20 11.00
N ILE A 141 23.34 1.60 12.04
CA ILE A 141 23.85 2.41 13.15
C ILE A 141 25.17 1.74 13.54
N PRO A 142 26.33 2.44 13.48
CA PRO A 142 27.57 1.83 13.92
C PRO A 142 27.32 1.35 15.34
N ALA A 143 27.46 0.04 15.55
CA ALA A 143 27.47 -0.51 16.89
C ALA A 143 28.57 0.25 17.62
N HIS A 144 28.18 1.14 18.52
CA HIS A 144 29.12 1.89 19.33
C HIS A 144 29.99 0.86 20.04
N GLY A 145 31.29 0.90 19.71
CA GLY A 145 32.33 0.15 20.40
C GLY A 145 32.62 0.72 21.78
#